data_AF-A0A7S1AJ18-F1
#
_entry.id   AF-A0A7S1AJ18-F1
#
_cell.length_a   1.000
_cell.length_b   1.000
_cell.length_c   1.000
_cell.angle_alpha   90.00
_cell.angle_beta   90.00
_cell.angle_gamma   90.00
#
_symmetry.space_group_name_H-M   'P 1'
#
loop_
_entity.id
_entity.type
_entity.pdbx_description
1 polymer ?
#
loop_
_entity_poly.entity_id
_entity_poly.type
_entity_poly.pdbx_seq_one_letter_code
_entity_poly.pdbx_strand_id
1 'polypeptide(L)'
;RALHCVIMAPGGKRKAPEPDEPPPVWLRKNAGAPPRSPIPAPKKPSVAKVRGPKEDSGHGCEPPEVMDLDARVVPILMARASKSRPASPAPSSDIAKPVVLKAGGAKALKQLRAVAKSPVAKMPVLKSRPPSPTSIDVDESCELWTEDVAGASNSSRSPDDGGEKEHEDLYAILGELGETKAVRPDGSLDEDVVHGFMTRFMRPGVARKQRDWIEVWSAMAIPADQQSLVLRLMLQVGLQSELAESVADIVVELVKAHRLKNKCLEEAMVTLFECGSDQAGCLSRTLLLLFPKSPTSEWGWSRVGWSWHMWWTLAEKILDTLDNTAAFEVLSSMLREMENLSGAFLPHQQIWDGTRLLKIRTALCKYGGLQEDALASSLDVCLS
;
A
#
# COMPACT_ATOMS: atom_id res chain seq x y z
N ARG A 1 -12.70 -18.52 20.14
CA ARG A 1 -11.92 -19.79 20.12
C ARG A 1 -10.46 -19.39 20.33
N ALA A 2 -9.95 -19.59 21.55
CA ALA A 2 -8.64 -19.11 21.97
C ALA A 2 -7.53 -20.08 21.48
N LEU A 3 -6.49 -19.53 20.85
CA LEU A 3 -5.30 -20.27 20.46
C LEU A 3 -4.30 -20.27 21.62
N HIS A 4 -4.15 -21.44 22.24
CA HIS A 4 -3.11 -21.72 23.23
C HIS A 4 -1.85 -22.14 22.45
N CYS A 5 -0.81 -21.30 22.45
CA CYS A 5 0.47 -21.61 21.81
C CYS A 5 1.43 -22.18 22.87
N VAL A 6 1.82 -23.44 22.69
CA VAL A 6 2.80 -24.15 23.53
C VAL A 6 4.20 -23.85 22.99
N ILE A 7 5.00 -23.10 23.75
CA ILE A 7 6.42 -22.87 23.45
C ILE A 7 7.23 -23.98 24.13
N MET A 8 7.88 -24.82 23.34
CA MET A 8 8.93 -25.74 23.80
C MET A 8 10.31 -25.12 23.50
N ALA A 9 11.12 -24.93 24.53
CA ALA A 9 12.50 -24.47 24.42
C ALA A 9 13.49 -25.64 24.42
N PRO A 10 14.53 -25.64 23.58
CA PRO A 10 15.71 -26.46 23.80
C PRO A 10 16.88 -25.59 24.32
N GLY A 11 17.35 -25.92 25.51
CA GLY A 11 18.55 -25.34 26.11
C GLY A 11 19.82 -25.84 25.44
N GLY A 12 20.54 -24.94 24.77
CA GLY A 12 21.90 -25.17 24.24
C GLY A 12 22.91 -24.30 24.99
N LYS A 13 23.77 -24.92 25.79
CA LYS A 13 24.91 -24.27 26.47
C LYS A 13 25.91 -23.77 25.43
N ARG A 14 26.12 -22.44 25.35
CA ARG A 14 27.21 -21.84 24.56
C ARG A 14 28.44 -21.57 25.44
N LYS A 15 29.59 -21.94 24.88
CA LYS A 15 30.95 -21.84 25.41
C LYS A 15 31.47 -20.41 25.15
N ALA A 16 32.10 -19.79 26.14
CA ALA A 16 32.67 -18.45 26.03
C ALA A 16 33.90 -18.43 25.09
N PRO A 17 34.07 -17.41 24.23
CA PRO A 17 35.33 -17.15 23.55
C PRO A 17 36.23 -16.18 24.35
N GLU A 18 37.51 -16.52 24.32
CA GLU A 18 38.69 -15.87 24.90
C GLU A 18 39.08 -14.58 24.11
N PRO A 19 39.72 -13.58 24.72
CA PRO A 19 40.02 -12.30 24.07
C PRO A 19 41.43 -12.26 23.42
N ASP A 20 41.63 -11.20 22.61
CA ASP A 20 42.89 -10.63 22.11
C ASP A 20 43.22 -10.84 20.62
N GLU A 21 42.71 -9.92 19.79
CA GLU A 21 43.42 -9.48 18.59
C GLU A 21 43.35 -7.94 18.46
N PRO A 22 44.48 -7.23 18.32
CA PRO A 22 44.49 -5.77 18.13
C PRO A 22 44.11 -5.37 16.69
N PRO A 23 43.50 -4.19 16.48
CA PRO A 23 42.98 -3.77 15.18
C PRO A 23 44.07 -3.38 14.17
N PRO A 24 43.80 -3.51 12.85
CA PRO A 24 44.78 -3.26 11.79
C PRO A 24 45.04 -1.76 11.50
N VAL A 25 46.29 -1.48 11.12
CA VAL A 25 47.01 -0.20 11.09
C VAL A 25 46.65 0.75 9.91
N TRP A 26 45.50 0.61 9.26
CA TRP A 26 45.23 1.36 8.01
C TRP A 26 44.56 2.73 8.17
N LEU A 27 44.45 3.26 9.39
CA LEU A 27 43.81 4.54 9.71
C LEU A 27 44.83 5.70 9.92
N ARG A 28 45.85 5.79 9.06
CA ARG A 28 46.74 6.97 8.99
C ARG A 28 47.12 7.26 7.54
N LYS A 29 46.28 8.01 6.83
CA LYS A 29 46.66 8.96 5.76
C LYS A 29 45.39 9.49 5.09
N ASN A 30 45.00 10.72 5.43
CA ASN A 30 44.36 11.67 4.52
C ASN A 30 44.34 13.04 5.20
N ALA A 31 45.50 13.69 5.18
CA ALA A 31 45.62 15.11 5.44
C ALA A 31 46.29 15.74 4.20
N GLY A 32 45.56 16.60 3.50
CA GLY A 32 46.11 17.41 2.41
C GLY A 32 45.27 17.45 1.14
N ALA A 33 44.14 18.17 1.18
CA ALA A 33 43.52 18.70 -0.04
C ALA A 33 43.65 20.24 -0.03
N PRO A 34 44.16 20.88 -1.10
CA PRO A 34 44.30 22.32 -1.19
C PRO A 34 42.95 23.04 -1.42
N PRO A 35 42.84 24.33 -1.06
CA PRO A 35 41.58 25.07 -1.08
C PRO A 35 41.08 25.33 -2.51
N ARG A 36 39.78 25.10 -2.73
CA ARG A 36 39.08 25.42 -3.97
C ARG A 36 38.88 26.94 -4.10
N SER A 37 39.15 27.47 -5.28
CA SER A 37 38.93 28.87 -5.67
C SER A 37 37.44 29.23 -5.67
N PRO A 38 37.09 30.52 -5.47
CA PRO A 38 35.70 30.96 -5.35
C PRO A 38 34.96 30.94 -6.70
N ILE A 39 33.73 30.42 -6.65
CA ILE A 39 32.78 30.37 -7.76
C ILE A 39 32.14 31.77 -7.93
N PRO A 40 32.06 32.33 -9.15
CA PRO A 40 31.45 33.63 -9.38
C PRO A 40 29.92 33.57 -9.26
N ALA A 41 29.33 34.61 -8.65
CA ALA A 41 27.90 34.73 -8.40
C ALA A 41 27.08 34.88 -9.70
N PRO A 42 25.87 34.29 -9.79
CA PRO A 42 25.00 34.44 -10.94
C PRO A 42 24.37 35.84 -11.01
N LYS A 43 24.37 36.42 -12.21
CA LYS A 43 23.73 37.71 -12.52
C LYS A 43 22.21 37.57 -12.49
N LYS A 44 21.54 38.48 -11.78
CA LYS A 44 20.07 38.61 -11.73
C LYS A 44 19.50 39.00 -13.11
N PRO A 45 18.46 38.33 -13.62
CA PRO A 45 17.73 38.79 -14.79
C PRO A 45 16.81 39.97 -14.44
N SER A 46 16.77 40.97 -15.33
CA SER A 46 15.93 42.16 -15.23
C SER A 46 14.47 41.83 -15.55
N VAL A 47 13.57 42.17 -14.65
CA VAL A 47 12.12 42.02 -14.82
C VAL A 47 11.59 43.06 -15.82
N ALA A 48 11.08 42.59 -16.97
CA ALA A 48 10.32 43.39 -17.91
C ALA A 48 8.88 43.54 -17.41
N LYS A 49 8.45 44.79 -17.25
CA LYS A 49 7.12 45.19 -16.78
C LYS A 49 6.11 45.07 -17.91
N VAL A 50 5.33 43.98 -17.95
CA VAL A 50 4.19 43.81 -18.86
C VAL A 50 2.96 44.49 -18.24
N ARG A 51 2.42 45.49 -18.94
CA ARG A 51 1.11 46.10 -18.67
C ARG A 51 0.03 45.18 -19.24
N GLY A 52 -0.84 44.65 -18.39
CA GLY A 52 -2.09 44.02 -18.78
C GLY A 52 -3.26 45.01 -18.75
N PRO A 53 -4.30 44.82 -19.59
CA PRO A 53 -5.35 45.80 -19.83
C PRO A 53 -6.55 45.64 -18.89
N LYS A 54 -7.32 46.72 -18.89
CA LYS A 54 -8.58 47.04 -18.23
C LYS A 54 -9.65 45.99 -18.58
N GLU A 55 -10.25 45.36 -17.58
CA GLU A 55 -11.50 44.61 -17.76
C GLU A 55 -12.68 45.36 -17.15
N ASP A 56 -13.75 45.29 -17.93
CA ASP A 56 -14.96 46.08 -17.89
C ASP A 56 -16.10 45.20 -17.35
N SER A 57 -16.95 45.82 -16.54
CA SER A 57 -18.38 45.58 -16.40
C SER A 57 -18.96 44.16 -16.57
N GLY A 58 -19.34 43.58 -15.42
CA GLY A 58 -20.73 43.21 -15.05
C GLY A 58 -21.49 42.21 -15.91
N HIS A 59 -22.13 41.22 -15.26
CA HIS A 59 -23.51 40.78 -15.54
C HIS A 59 -23.99 39.92 -14.35
N GLY A 60 -25.16 40.26 -13.82
CA GLY A 60 -25.83 39.53 -12.76
C GLY A 60 -26.48 38.24 -13.27
N CYS A 61 -26.54 37.23 -12.40
CA CYS A 61 -27.39 36.07 -12.56
C CYS A 61 -28.20 35.89 -11.28
N GLU A 62 -29.51 35.98 -11.42
CA GLU A 62 -30.50 35.60 -10.41
C GLU A 62 -30.46 34.08 -10.14
N PRO A 63 -30.81 33.62 -8.92
CA PRO A 63 -31.01 32.22 -8.63
C PRO A 63 -32.47 31.79 -8.90
N PRO A 64 -32.74 30.59 -9.44
CA PRO A 64 -34.09 30.06 -9.50
C PRO A 64 -34.48 29.38 -8.19
N GLU A 65 -35.61 29.87 -7.67
CA GLU A 65 -36.78 29.14 -7.17
C GLU A 65 -36.59 27.77 -6.49
N VAL A 66 -36.88 27.77 -5.19
CA VAL A 66 -36.98 26.63 -4.29
C VAL A 66 -38.26 25.86 -4.61
N MET A 67 -38.14 24.61 -5.06
CA MET A 67 -39.27 23.68 -5.07
C MET A 67 -39.32 22.89 -3.75
N ASP A 68 -40.36 23.18 -2.97
CA ASP A 68 -40.85 22.38 -1.85
C ASP A 68 -41.15 20.94 -2.30
N LEU A 69 -40.53 19.95 -1.64
CA LEU A 69 -40.94 18.55 -1.73
C LEU A 69 -41.57 18.10 -0.41
N ASP A 70 -42.86 17.84 -0.52
CA ASP A 70 -43.75 17.30 0.50
C ASP A 70 -43.17 16.08 1.24
N ALA A 71 -43.20 16.19 2.56
CA ALA A 71 -43.06 15.07 3.48
C ALA A 71 -44.28 14.14 3.40
N ARG A 72 -44.07 12.89 2.99
CA ARG A 72 -45.03 11.79 3.23
C ARG A 72 -44.40 10.65 4.01
N VAL A 73 -44.55 10.82 5.32
CA VAL A 73 -44.94 9.84 6.35
C VAL A 73 -45.17 8.40 5.85
N VAL A 74 -44.33 7.52 6.39
CA VAL A 74 -44.45 6.06 6.47
C VAL A 74 -45.63 5.67 7.39
N PRO A 75 -46.27 4.50 7.17
CA PRO A 75 -46.32 3.57 8.30
C PRO A 75 -45.94 2.14 7.92
N ILE A 76 -44.96 1.65 8.69
CA ILE A 76 -44.61 0.25 8.89
C ILE A 76 -45.77 -0.37 9.69
N LEU A 77 -46.31 -1.50 9.22
CA LEU A 77 -47.03 -2.43 10.08
C LEU A 77 -46.77 -3.88 9.65
N MET A 78 -46.37 -4.65 10.65
CA MET A 78 -46.07 -6.07 10.68
C MET A 78 -47.21 -6.97 10.16
N ALA A 79 -46.85 -8.14 9.60
CA ALA A 79 -47.14 -9.45 10.22
C ALA A 79 -47.13 -10.62 9.20
N ARG A 80 -46.71 -11.80 9.70
CA ARG A 80 -47.07 -13.18 9.28
C ARG A 80 -46.42 -13.70 7.98
N ALA A 81 -46.04 -14.97 7.84
CA ALA A 81 -46.12 -16.14 8.70
C ALA A 81 -45.08 -17.17 8.25
N SER A 82 -44.50 -17.86 9.24
CA SER A 82 -43.76 -19.11 9.10
C SER A 82 -44.66 -20.18 8.47
N LYS A 83 -44.27 -20.69 7.28
CA LYS A 83 -44.94 -21.83 6.64
C LYS A 83 -43.99 -23.01 6.56
N SER A 84 -44.48 -24.09 7.14
CA SER A 84 -43.89 -25.40 7.37
C SER A 84 -43.45 -26.11 6.09
N ARG A 85 -42.30 -26.78 6.18
CA ARG A 85 -41.71 -27.66 5.16
C ARG A 85 -42.23 -29.10 5.41
N PRO A 86 -42.83 -29.79 4.42
CA PRO A 86 -43.16 -31.20 4.58
C PRO A 86 -41.96 -32.10 4.27
N ALA A 87 -41.93 -33.23 4.97
CA ALA A 87 -40.91 -34.26 4.92
C ALA A 87 -41.19 -35.36 3.88
N SER A 88 -40.09 -35.93 3.34
CA SER A 88 -39.92 -37.28 2.77
C SER A 88 -40.68 -37.64 1.45
N PRO A 89 -40.25 -38.68 0.68
CA PRO A 89 -39.39 -39.83 1.05
C PRO A 89 -38.29 -40.25 0.05
N ALA A 90 -37.42 -41.15 0.50
CA ALA A 90 -36.54 -42.01 -0.31
C ALA A 90 -37.35 -43.07 -1.10
N PRO A 91 -36.81 -43.66 -2.18
CA PRO A 91 -36.39 -45.08 -2.12
C PRO A 91 -35.14 -45.40 -3.00
N SER A 92 -34.18 -46.19 -2.50
CA SER A 92 -33.96 -47.66 -2.72
C SER A 92 -33.02 -48.01 -3.88
N SER A 93 -31.90 -48.64 -3.50
CA SER A 93 -31.17 -49.77 -4.13
C SER A 93 -31.43 -50.11 -5.60
N ASP A 94 -30.38 -50.30 -6.41
CA ASP A 94 -29.78 -51.65 -6.59
C ASP A 94 -28.64 -51.76 -7.65
N ILE A 95 -27.74 -52.72 -7.36
CA ILE A 95 -26.99 -53.61 -8.28
C ILE A 95 -25.75 -53.08 -9.05
N ALA A 96 -24.59 -53.42 -8.47
CA ALA A 96 -23.42 -54.14 -9.00
C ALA A 96 -22.97 -54.01 -10.48
N LYS A 97 -21.66 -53.74 -10.66
CA LYS A 97 -20.72 -54.56 -11.47
C LYS A 97 -19.25 -54.17 -11.19
N PRO A 98 -18.35 -55.13 -10.91
CA PRO A 98 -16.92 -54.88 -10.80
C PRO A 98 -16.21 -55.12 -12.15
N VAL A 99 -15.28 -54.25 -12.54
CA VAL A 99 -14.37 -54.50 -13.67
C VAL A 99 -12.92 -54.50 -13.20
N VAL A 100 -12.48 -55.72 -12.92
CA VAL A 100 -11.22 -56.38 -13.29
C VAL A 100 -10.06 -55.50 -13.81
N LEU A 101 -9.02 -55.46 -12.98
CA LEU A 101 -7.57 -55.62 -13.27
C LEU A 101 -7.11 -55.66 -14.73
N LYS A 102 -6.11 -54.82 -15.05
CA LYS A 102 -4.99 -55.25 -15.90
C LYS A 102 -3.69 -54.53 -15.54
N ALA A 103 -2.81 -55.28 -14.90
CA ALA A 103 -1.37 -55.04 -14.85
C ALA A 103 -0.71 -55.55 -16.13
N GLY A 104 0.40 -54.91 -16.52
CA GLY A 104 1.29 -55.33 -17.62
C GLY A 104 1.57 -54.16 -18.56
N GLY A 105 2.79 -53.80 -18.91
CA GLY A 105 4.08 -54.38 -18.60
C GLY A 105 5.17 -53.47 -19.17
N ALA A 106 6.38 -53.66 -18.65
CA ALA A 106 7.59 -53.05 -19.18
C ALA A 106 7.86 -53.50 -20.62
N LYS A 107 8.18 -52.57 -21.52
CA LYS A 107 9.15 -52.78 -22.61
C LYS A 107 9.89 -51.49 -22.93
N ALA A 108 11.20 -51.55 -22.78
CA ALA A 108 12.17 -50.68 -23.40
C ALA A 108 12.12 -50.83 -24.94
N LEU A 109 12.24 -49.72 -25.67
CA LEU A 109 12.86 -49.75 -26.99
C LEU A 109 13.56 -48.41 -27.29
N LYS A 110 14.87 -48.50 -27.52
CA LYS A 110 15.72 -47.51 -28.18
C LYS A 110 15.26 -47.26 -29.62
N GLN A 111 15.29 -46.01 -30.07
CA GLN A 111 15.68 -45.56 -31.42
C GLN A 111 15.69 -44.02 -31.41
N LEU A 112 16.85 -43.34 -31.41
CA LEU A 112 17.71 -42.95 -32.54
C LEU A 112 17.01 -42.13 -33.64
N ARG A 113 17.69 -41.00 -33.97
CA ARG A 113 17.51 -40.05 -35.09
C ARG A 113 16.51 -38.91 -34.84
N ALA A 114 16.75 -37.66 -35.23
CA ALA A 114 17.86 -37.04 -35.93
C ALA A 114 17.85 -35.53 -35.66
N VAL A 115 19.04 -34.96 -35.72
CA VAL A 115 19.35 -33.52 -35.76
C VAL A 115 18.65 -32.87 -36.95
N ALA A 116 17.76 -31.91 -36.71
CA ALA A 116 17.29 -30.96 -37.71
C ALA A 116 17.80 -29.56 -37.32
N LYS A 117 18.86 -29.11 -38.01
CA LYS A 117 19.37 -27.75 -37.97
C LYS A 117 18.39 -26.86 -38.74
N SER A 118 17.74 -25.93 -38.04
CA SER A 118 17.02 -24.82 -38.68
C SER A 118 18.02 -23.80 -39.26
N PRO A 119 17.85 -23.36 -40.52
CA PRO A 119 18.69 -22.33 -41.11
C PRO A 119 18.30 -20.94 -40.59
N VAL A 120 19.29 -20.24 -40.05
CA VAL A 120 19.24 -18.81 -39.68
C VAL A 120 19.16 -17.98 -40.97
N ALA A 121 17.99 -17.40 -41.22
CA ALA A 121 17.80 -16.38 -42.25
C ALA A 121 18.48 -15.08 -41.80
N LYS A 122 19.46 -14.63 -42.59
CA LYS A 122 20.14 -13.34 -42.43
C LYS A 122 19.17 -12.22 -42.84
N MET A 123 18.70 -11.43 -41.87
CA MET A 123 18.02 -10.17 -42.16
C MET A 123 19.05 -9.04 -42.38
N PRO A 124 18.78 -8.11 -43.32
CA PRO A 124 19.67 -6.99 -43.61
C PRO A 124 19.61 -5.92 -42.50
N VAL A 125 20.80 -5.52 -42.03
CA VAL A 125 21.03 -4.43 -41.08
C VAL A 125 20.76 -3.09 -41.78
N LEU A 126 19.59 -2.51 -41.50
CA LEU A 126 19.28 -1.11 -41.80
C LEU A 126 19.90 -0.24 -40.70
N LYS A 127 20.87 0.57 -41.12
CA LYS A 127 21.67 1.48 -40.29
C LYS A 127 20.86 2.74 -39.99
N SER A 128 20.03 2.71 -38.95
CA SER A 128 19.32 3.91 -38.46
C SER A 128 20.22 4.73 -37.53
N ARG A 129 20.40 5.99 -37.93
CA ARG A 129 21.11 7.08 -37.26
C ARG A 129 20.49 7.38 -35.88
N PRO A 130 21.28 7.48 -34.79
CA PRO A 130 20.75 7.89 -33.50
C PRO A 130 20.37 9.38 -33.51
N PRO A 131 19.21 9.78 -32.98
CA PRO A 131 18.90 11.17 -32.74
C PRO A 131 19.72 11.70 -31.56
N SER A 132 20.26 12.91 -31.74
CA SER A 132 21.00 13.66 -30.73
C SER A 132 20.17 13.87 -29.45
N PRO A 133 20.76 13.81 -28.25
CA PRO A 133 20.06 14.13 -27.03
C PRO A 133 19.83 15.64 -26.95
N THR A 134 18.57 16.06 -27.04
CA THR A 134 18.13 17.39 -26.63
C THR A 134 18.14 17.41 -25.10
N SER A 135 19.07 18.17 -24.53
CA SER A 135 19.08 18.51 -23.10
C SER A 135 17.83 19.33 -22.79
N ILE A 136 16.86 18.70 -22.13
CA ILE A 136 15.77 19.41 -21.45
C ILE A 136 16.27 19.62 -20.02
N ASP A 137 16.61 20.86 -19.69
CA ASP A 137 16.79 21.31 -18.32
C ASP A 137 15.44 21.18 -17.62
N VAL A 138 15.28 20.12 -16.82
CA VAL A 138 14.14 19.98 -15.90
C VAL A 138 14.55 20.71 -14.63
N ASP A 139 13.97 21.89 -14.45
CA ASP A 139 14.03 22.70 -13.24
C ASP A 139 13.36 21.92 -12.10
N GLU A 140 14.19 21.27 -11.27
CA GLU A 140 13.79 20.57 -10.05
C GLU A 140 13.54 21.59 -8.93
N SER A 141 12.51 22.41 -9.12
CA SER A 141 11.95 23.27 -8.08
C SER A 141 10.92 22.48 -7.29
N CYS A 142 11.40 21.75 -6.28
CA CYS A 142 10.57 21.13 -5.25
C CYS A 142 9.97 22.25 -4.39
N GLU A 143 8.77 22.70 -4.72
CA GLU A 143 8.02 23.66 -3.92
C GLU A 143 7.76 23.07 -2.52
N LEU A 144 8.52 23.59 -1.56
CA LEU A 144 8.33 23.38 -0.14
C LEU A 144 7.04 24.08 0.26
N TRP A 145 5.96 23.32 0.44
CA TRP A 145 4.72 23.83 1.03
C TRP A 145 5.01 24.22 2.49
N THR A 146 5.26 25.51 2.72
CA THR A 146 5.23 26.12 4.05
C THR A 146 3.82 26.64 4.28
N GLU A 147 3.05 25.93 5.10
CA GLU A 147 1.78 26.42 5.60
C GLU A 147 2.03 27.55 6.60
N ASP A 148 1.92 28.80 6.14
CA ASP A 148 1.87 29.99 6.99
C ASP A 148 0.50 30.06 7.68
N VAL A 149 0.39 29.48 8.88
CA VAL A 149 -0.76 29.68 9.78
C VAL A 149 -0.48 30.88 10.68
N ALA A 150 -0.86 32.07 10.22
CA ALA A 150 -0.93 33.27 11.03
C ALA A 150 -2.19 33.22 11.93
N GLY A 151 -2.03 32.75 13.17
CA GLY A 151 -3.09 32.71 14.17
C GLY A 151 -2.57 33.10 15.55
N ALA A 152 -2.53 34.40 15.83
CA ALA A 152 -2.26 34.91 17.16
C ALA A 152 -3.42 34.58 18.12
N SER A 153 -3.16 33.75 19.13
CA SER A 153 -4.04 33.61 20.29
C SER A 153 -3.19 33.41 21.55
N ASN A 154 -2.99 34.51 22.26
CA ASN A 154 -2.50 34.54 23.63
C ASN A 154 -3.51 33.84 24.54
N SER A 155 -3.19 32.62 24.97
CA SER A 155 -3.88 31.97 26.10
C SER A 155 -2.83 31.52 27.11
N SER A 156 -2.72 32.27 28.20
CA SER A 156 -1.92 31.93 29.37
C SER A 156 -2.51 30.69 30.04
N ARG A 157 -1.95 29.51 29.75
CA ARG A 157 -2.22 28.29 30.49
C ARG A 157 -1.11 28.06 31.52
N SER A 158 -1.56 27.82 32.75
CA SER A 158 -0.76 27.50 33.93
C SER A 158 0.23 26.36 33.69
N PRO A 159 1.37 26.33 34.38
CA PRO A 159 2.32 25.23 34.34
C PRO A 159 1.71 24.03 35.06
N ASP A 160 1.05 23.16 34.29
CA ASP A 160 0.65 21.84 34.75
C ASP A 160 1.92 20.95 34.74
N ASP A 161 2.68 21.10 35.83
CA ASP A 161 3.85 20.30 36.22
C ASP A 161 3.38 18.89 36.58
N GLY A 162 3.00 18.14 35.55
CA GLY A 162 2.19 16.94 35.68
C GLY A 162 2.65 15.81 34.76
N GLY A 163 3.90 15.39 34.92
CA GLY A 163 4.40 14.12 34.41
C GLY A 163 5.04 14.19 33.04
N GLU A 164 6.32 14.60 33.01
CA GLU A 164 7.30 14.10 32.04
C GLU A 164 7.43 12.58 32.22
N LYS A 165 6.38 11.83 31.86
CA LYS A 165 6.55 10.42 31.55
C LYS A 165 7.54 10.39 30.40
N GLU A 166 8.62 9.65 30.63
CA GLU A 166 9.70 9.31 29.73
C GLU A 166 9.16 8.92 28.35
N HIS A 167 8.81 9.91 27.55
CA HIS A 167 8.56 9.71 26.14
C HIS A 167 9.94 9.44 25.56
N GLU A 168 10.23 8.18 25.29
CA GLU A 168 11.37 7.78 24.48
C GLU A 168 11.36 8.67 23.23
N ASP A 169 12.36 9.57 23.15
CA ASP A 169 12.48 10.49 22.03
C ASP A 169 12.81 9.67 20.78
N LEU A 170 12.15 9.98 19.67
CA LEU A 170 12.38 9.35 18.37
C LEU A 170 13.88 9.27 18.06
N TYR A 171 14.61 10.35 18.32
CA TYR A 171 16.04 10.44 18.05
C TYR A 171 16.91 9.57 18.97
N ALA A 172 16.46 9.29 20.20
CA ALA A 172 17.15 8.35 21.08
C ALA A 172 17.08 6.93 20.50
N ILE A 173 15.88 6.50 20.08
CA ILE A 173 15.68 5.18 19.46
C ILE A 173 16.44 5.08 18.13
N LEU A 174 16.45 6.14 17.31
CA LEU A 174 17.26 6.19 16.08
C LEU A 174 18.76 6.11 16.37
N GLY A 175 19.24 6.71 17.47
CA GLY A 175 20.62 6.59 17.93
C GLY A 175 20.97 5.15 18.29
N GLU A 176 20.11 4.48 19.06
CA GLU A 176 20.27 3.07 19.42
C GLU A 176 20.27 2.14 18.19
N LEU A 177 19.47 2.45 17.17
CA LEU A 177 19.45 1.70 15.90
C LEU A 177 20.78 1.81 15.12
N GLY A 178 21.51 2.91 15.31
CA GLY A 178 22.86 3.08 14.77
C GLY A 178 23.90 2.16 15.44
N GLU A 179 23.70 1.85 16.71
CA GLU A 179 24.55 0.93 17.49
C GLU A 179 24.13 -0.53 17.29
N THR A 180 22.82 -0.81 17.37
CA THR A 180 22.20 -2.12 17.22
C THR A 180 21.57 -2.24 15.85
N LYS A 181 22.40 -2.59 14.86
CA LYS A 181 21.98 -2.66 13.46
C LYS A 181 20.92 -3.74 13.24
N ALA A 182 19.84 -3.37 12.55
CA ALA A 182 18.81 -4.29 12.08
C ALA A 182 19.35 -5.33 11.07
N VAL A 183 20.41 -4.99 10.34
CA VAL A 183 21.02 -5.83 9.31
C VAL A 183 22.41 -6.25 9.79
N ARG A 184 22.63 -7.55 9.85
CA ARG A 184 23.91 -8.14 10.24
C ARG A 184 24.96 -7.92 9.14
N PRO A 185 26.27 -8.03 9.45
CA PRO A 185 27.33 -7.83 8.47
C PRO A 185 27.30 -8.76 7.26
N ASP A 186 26.62 -9.90 7.35
CA ASP A 186 26.40 -10.86 6.27
C ASP A 186 25.23 -10.47 5.34
N GLY A 187 24.55 -9.36 5.62
CA GLY A 187 23.38 -8.88 4.88
C GLY A 187 22.07 -9.53 5.34
N SER A 188 22.08 -10.43 6.32
CA SER A 188 20.87 -11.02 6.88
C SER A 188 20.16 -10.05 7.84
N LEU A 189 18.83 -10.14 7.87
CA LEU A 189 18.00 -9.37 8.78
C LEU A 189 18.01 -10.02 10.17
N ASP A 190 18.20 -9.23 11.21
CA ASP A 190 17.96 -9.67 12.58
C ASP A 190 16.50 -9.38 12.96
N GLU A 191 15.63 -10.36 12.72
CA GLU A 191 14.17 -10.21 12.90
C GLU A 191 13.78 -9.82 14.33
N ASP A 192 14.49 -10.32 15.34
CA ASP A 192 14.21 -10.02 16.75
C ASP A 192 14.52 -8.55 17.06
N VAL A 193 15.65 -8.04 16.56
CA VAL A 193 16.03 -6.63 16.69
C VAL A 193 15.03 -5.73 15.97
N VAL A 194 14.68 -6.06 14.73
CA VAL A 194 13.68 -5.31 13.95
C VAL A 194 12.34 -5.29 14.66
N HIS A 195 11.85 -6.44 15.12
CA HIS A 195 10.60 -6.54 15.86
C HIS A 195 10.63 -5.69 17.14
N GLY A 196 11.74 -5.72 17.89
CA GLY A 196 11.94 -4.89 19.08
C GLY A 196 11.83 -3.39 18.78
N PHE A 197 12.50 -2.92 17.72
CA PHE A 197 12.41 -1.53 17.30
C PHE A 197 11.02 -1.15 16.78
N MET A 198 10.39 -1.98 15.95
CA MET A 198 9.02 -1.74 15.47
C MET A 198 8.03 -1.61 16.62
N THR A 199 8.15 -2.48 17.62
CA THR A 199 7.31 -2.41 18.84
C THR A 199 7.47 -1.09 19.58
N ARG A 200 8.68 -0.52 19.61
CA ARG A 200 8.95 0.78 20.25
C ARG A 200 8.45 1.94 19.40
N PHE A 201 8.72 1.95 18.09
CA PHE A 201 8.26 3.01 17.18
C PHE A 201 6.74 3.07 17.06
N MET A 202 6.05 1.93 17.18
CA MET A 202 4.59 1.84 17.14
C MET A 202 3.91 2.28 18.46
N ARG A 203 4.67 2.71 19.48
CA ARG A 203 4.09 3.31 20.68
C ARG A 203 3.57 4.73 20.37
N PRO A 204 2.41 5.11 20.92
CA PRO A 204 1.88 6.47 20.75
C PRO A 204 2.90 7.54 21.14
N GLY A 205 3.07 8.54 20.27
CA GLY A 205 3.88 9.71 20.56
C GLY A 205 5.36 9.62 20.19
N VAL A 206 5.85 8.47 19.72
CA VAL A 206 7.25 8.29 19.26
C VAL A 206 7.42 8.82 17.83
N ALA A 207 6.89 8.12 16.83
CA ALA A 207 6.87 8.58 15.43
C ALA A 207 5.50 9.22 15.14
N ARG A 208 5.40 10.53 15.39
CA ARG A 208 4.11 11.26 15.39
C ARG A 208 3.65 11.63 13.99
N LYS A 209 4.60 11.95 13.11
CA LYS A 209 4.32 12.38 11.74
C LYS A 209 4.61 11.24 10.78
N GLN A 210 3.88 11.18 9.68
CA GLN A 210 4.14 10.22 8.61
C GLN A 210 5.58 10.34 8.06
N ARG A 211 6.15 11.56 8.07
CA ARG A 211 7.55 11.80 7.67
C ARG A 211 8.58 11.18 8.61
N ASP A 212 8.28 11.05 9.91
CA ASP A 212 9.19 10.44 10.88
C ASP A 212 9.47 8.98 10.48
N TRP A 213 8.47 8.29 9.92
CA TRP A 213 8.62 6.92 9.43
C TRP A 213 9.57 6.79 8.23
N ILE A 214 9.70 7.84 7.41
CA ILE A 214 10.69 7.88 6.32
C ILE A 214 12.11 7.87 6.90
N GLU A 215 12.33 8.60 8.00
CA GLU A 215 13.61 8.66 8.70
C GLU A 215 13.90 7.33 9.40
N VAL A 216 12.92 6.77 10.12
CA VAL A 216 13.00 5.44 10.74
C VAL A 216 13.39 4.36 9.73
N TRP A 217 12.68 4.31 8.60
CA TRP A 217 12.96 3.33 7.54
C TRP A 217 14.35 3.51 6.94
N SER A 218 14.79 4.76 6.77
CA SER A 218 16.12 5.08 6.24
C SER A 218 17.23 4.67 7.22
N ALA A 219 17.03 4.89 8.51
CA ALA A 219 17.97 4.53 9.56
C ALA A 219 18.14 3.01 9.72
N MET A 220 17.10 2.21 9.43
CA MET A 220 17.19 0.75 9.45
C MET A 220 18.06 0.16 8.32
N ALA A 221 18.34 0.94 7.27
CA ALA A 221 19.19 0.55 6.14
C ALA A 221 18.80 -0.82 5.51
N ILE A 222 17.50 -1.06 5.38
CA ILE A 222 16.94 -2.37 4.97
C ILE A 222 17.29 -2.67 3.50
N PRO A 223 17.93 -3.83 3.21
CA PRO A 223 18.19 -4.28 1.85
C PRO A 223 16.90 -4.45 1.04
N ALA A 224 16.95 -4.15 -0.25
CA ALA A 224 15.77 -4.14 -1.11
C ALA A 224 15.05 -5.50 -1.20
N ASP A 225 15.77 -6.60 -1.04
CA ASP A 225 15.28 -7.98 -1.01
C ASP A 225 14.64 -8.37 0.32
N GLN A 226 14.89 -7.62 1.41
CA GLN A 226 14.33 -7.85 2.74
C GLN A 226 13.17 -6.89 3.08
N GLN A 227 12.84 -5.94 2.20
CA GLN A 227 11.81 -4.94 2.46
C GLN A 227 10.41 -5.55 2.68
N SER A 228 10.06 -6.62 1.97
CA SER A 228 8.76 -7.30 2.14
C SER A 228 8.66 -7.93 3.53
N LEU A 229 9.73 -8.57 4.01
CA LEU A 229 9.80 -9.17 5.33
C LEU A 229 9.65 -8.13 6.45
N VAL A 230 10.41 -7.02 6.38
CA VAL A 230 10.32 -5.96 7.40
C VAL A 230 8.95 -5.29 7.38
N LEU A 231 8.40 -5.04 6.19
CA LEU A 231 7.06 -4.46 6.06
C LEU A 231 5.99 -5.37 6.67
N ARG A 232 6.09 -6.68 6.47
CA ARG A 232 5.19 -7.66 7.10
C ARG A 232 5.24 -7.57 8.63
N LEU A 233 6.44 -7.51 9.21
CA LEU A 233 6.60 -7.33 10.66
C LEU A 233 6.01 -5.99 11.14
N MET A 234 6.26 -4.91 10.40
CA MET A 234 5.71 -3.59 10.69
C MET A 234 4.18 -3.59 10.70
N LEU A 235 3.56 -4.21 9.69
CA LEU A 235 2.11 -4.36 9.61
C LEU A 235 1.57 -5.21 10.78
N GLN A 236 2.21 -6.34 11.09
CA GLN A 236 1.80 -7.20 12.21
C GLN A 236 1.81 -6.47 13.55
N VAL A 237 2.92 -5.78 13.85
CA VAL A 237 3.07 -5.02 15.09
C VAL A 237 2.11 -3.82 15.12
N GLY A 238 1.99 -3.10 14.00
CA GLY A 238 1.12 -1.93 13.90
C GLY A 238 -0.36 -2.26 14.04
N LEU A 239 -0.82 -3.37 13.44
CA LEU A 239 -2.21 -3.82 13.56
C LEU A 239 -2.57 -4.31 14.97
N GLN A 240 -1.56 -4.67 15.78
CA GLN A 240 -1.74 -5.05 17.18
C GLN A 240 -1.52 -3.88 18.16
N SER A 241 -1.15 -2.70 17.65
CA SER A 241 -0.90 -1.51 18.46
C SER A 241 -2.08 -0.55 18.44
N GLU A 242 -1.98 0.50 19.24
CA GLU A 242 -2.95 1.62 19.25
C GLU A 242 -2.92 2.44 17.95
N LEU A 243 -1.93 2.21 17.08
CA LEU A 243 -1.78 2.92 15.80
C LEU A 243 -2.43 2.20 14.62
N ALA A 244 -3.16 1.10 14.85
CA ALA A 244 -3.71 0.22 13.81
C ALA A 244 -4.41 0.97 12.65
N GLU A 245 -5.19 2.01 12.97
CA GLU A 245 -5.90 2.84 11.98
C GLU A 245 -4.96 3.67 11.08
N SER A 246 -3.78 4.03 11.58
CA SER A 246 -2.80 4.87 10.87
C SER A 246 -1.73 4.08 10.10
N VAL A 247 -1.66 2.76 10.31
CA VAL A 247 -0.63 1.90 9.70
C VAL A 247 -0.68 1.95 8.19
N ALA A 248 -1.89 1.97 7.61
CA ALA A 248 -2.07 2.10 6.17
C ALA A 248 -1.46 3.40 5.62
N ASP A 249 -1.74 4.53 6.29
CA ASP A 249 -1.19 5.83 5.89
C ASP A 249 0.34 5.86 5.98
N ILE A 250 0.92 5.26 7.02
CA ILE A 250 2.37 5.15 7.19
C ILE A 250 2.99 4.35 6.03
N VAL A 251 2.45 3.16 5.74
CA VAL A 251 2.97 2.27 4.68
C VAL A 251 2.89 2.95 3.31
N VAL A 252 1.78 3.62 3.04
CA VAL A 252 1.62 4.35 1.78
C VAL A 252 2.57 5.54 1.68
N GLU A 253 2.83 6.24 2.79
CA GLU A 253 3.82 7.31 2.80
C GLU A 253 5.23 6.79 2.46
N LEU A 254 5.62 5.62 2.96
CA LEU A 254 6.90 4.98 2.60
C LEU A 254 7.00 4.65 1.10
N VAL A 255 5.88 4.23 0.49
CA VAL A 255 5.79 4.00 -0.96
C VAL A 255 5.88 5.30 -1.75
N LYS A 256 5.15 6.34 -1.32
CA LYS A 256 5.15 7.68 -1.93
C LYS A 256 6.53 8.34 -1.87
N ALA A 257 7.23 8.17 -0.74
CA ALA A 257 8.60 8.63 -0.54
C ALA A 257 9.67 7.76 -1.22
N HIS A 258 9.27 6.77 -2.03
CA HIS A 258 10.16 5.84 -2.73
C HIS A 258 11.11 5.05 -1.83
N ARG A 259 10.78 4.91 -0.55
CA ARG A 259 11.54 4.10 0.41
C ARG A 259 11.17 2.62 0.34
N LEU A 260 9.94 2.34 -0.08
CA LEU A 260 9.38 1.01 -0.23
C LEU A 260 8.95 0.75 -1.68
N LYS A 261 9.32 -0.40 -2.23
CA LYS A 261 8.90 -0.81 -3.58
C LYS A 261 7.49 -1.40 -3.58
N ASN A 262 6.69 -1.08 -4.60
CA ASN A 262 5.34 -1.66 -4.78
C ASN A 262 5.33 -3.19 -4.79
N LYS A 263 6.37 -3.83 -5.35
CA LYS A 263 6.48 -5.30 -5.33
C LYS A 263 6.64 -5.84 -3.90
N CYS A 264 7.40 -5.17 -3.05
CA CYS A 264 7.58 -5.56 -1.67
C CYS A 264 6.31 -5.32 -0.84
N LEU A 265 5.57 -4.24 -1.15
CA LEU A 265 4.22 -4.02 -0.60
C LEU A 265 3.26 -5.15 -0.97
N GLU A 266 3.15 -5.48 -2.26
CA GLU A 266 2.33 -6.58 -2.78
C GLU A 266 2.64 -7.88 -2.03
N GLU A 267 3.92 -8.27 -1.98
CA GLU A 267 4.37 -9.51 -1.35
C GLU A 267 4.07 -9.56 0.15
N ALA A 268 4.30 -8.45 0.87
CA ALA A 268 4.01 -8.37 2.30
C ALA A 268 2.49 -8.47 2.59
N MET A 269 1.66 -7.78 1.81
CA MET A 269 0.20 -7.80 1.96
C MET A 269 -0.37 -9.17 1.65
N VAL A 270 0.04 -9.79 0.54
CA VAL A 270 -0.35 -11.15 0.17
C VAL A 270 0.02 -12.14 1.27
N THR A 271 1.23 -12.06 1.81
CA THR A 271 1.69 -12.98 2.86
C THR A 271 0.97 -12.76 4.18
N LEU A 272 0.69 -11.51 4.55
CA LEU A 272 0.09 -11.19 5.84
C LEU A 272 -1.40 -11.54 5.89
N PHE A 273 -2.12 -11.26 4.81
CA PHE A 273 -3.56 -11.43 4.73
C PHE A 273 -3.98 -12.75 4.05
N GLU A 274 -3.02 -13.66 3.81
CA GLU A 274 -3.31 -15.01 3.31
C GLU A 274 -4.32 -15.70 4.24
N CYS A 275 -5.54 -15.93 3.74
CA CYS A 275 -6.67 -16.48 4.51
C CYS A 275 -7.17 -15.62 5.70
N GLY A 276 -6.80 -14.34 5.75
CA GLY A 276 -7.21 -13.40 6.80
C GLY A 276 -8.34 -12.46 6.37
N SER A 277 -8.97 -11.83 7.36
CA SER A 277 -9.85 -10.68 7.17
C SER A 277 -9.05 -9.37 7.22
N ASP A 278 -9.51 -8.32 6.55
CA ASP A 278 -8.96 -6.96 6.67
C ASP A 278 -9.33 -6.33 8.03
N GLN A 279 -8.61 -6.75 9.07
CA GLN A 279 -8.78 -6.23 10.41
C GLN A 279 -8.33 -4.76 10.43
N ALA A 280 -9.15 -3.89 11.02
CA ALA A 280 -8.96 -2.44 11.08
C ALA A 280 -9.03 -1.69 9.73
N GLY A 281 -9.45 -2.34 8.63
CA GLY A 281 -9.59 -1.66 7.33
C GLY A 281 -8.26 -1.22 6.72
N CYS A 282 -7.15 -1.83 7.14
CA CYS A 282 -5.81 -1.46 6.69
C CYS A 282 -5.62 -1.68 5.19
N LEU A 283 -6.17 -2.76 4.66
CA LEU A 283 -6.06 -3.13 3.25
C LEU A 283 -6.94 -2.22 2.38
N SER A 284 -8.20 -2.02 2.75
CA SER A 284 -9.11 -1.12 2.02
C SER A 284 -8.56 0.30 2.00
N ARG A 285 -8.05 0.80 3.14
CA ARG A 285 -7.40 2.10 3.27
C ARG A 285 -6.12 2.20 2.45
N THR A 286 -5.26 1.17 2.46
CA THR A 286 -4.04 1.15 1.65
C THR A 286 -4.35 1.23 0.15
N LEU A 287 -5.32 0.44 -0.32
CA LEU A 287 -5.74 0.43 -1.72
C LEU A 287 -6.35 1.77 -2.14
N LEU A 288 -7.15 2.40 -1.28
CA LEU A 288 -7.69 3.75 -1.47
C LEU A 288 -6.57 4.80 -1.61
N LEU A 289 -5.63 4.83 -0.67
CA LEU A 289 -4.56 5.84 -0.65
C LEU A 289 -3.57 5.70 -1.83
N LEU A 290 -3.44 4.47 -2.37
CA LEU A 290 -2.67 4.18 -3.59
C LEU A 290 -3.50 4.34 -4.86
N PHE A 291 -4.79 4.64 -4.78
CA PHE A 291 -5.62 4.82 -5.97
C PHE A 291 -5.09 5.95 -6.87
N PRO A 292 -5.08 5.83 -8.20
CA PRO A 292 -4.58 6.90 -9.07
C PRO A 292 -5.42 8.18 -8.89
N LYS A 293 -4.76 9.30 -8.57
CA LYS A 293 -5.44 10.59 -8.40
C LYS A 293 -5.94 11.11 -9.74
N SER A 294 -7.20 11.54 -9.79
CA SER A 294 -7.80 12.23 -10.95
C SER A 294 -7.62 13.75 -10.83
N PRO A 295 -7.78 14.52 -11.94
CA PRO A 295 -7.73 15.99 -11.89
C PRO A 295 -8.80 16.61 -10.98
N THR A 296 -9.92 15.91 -10.77
CA THR A 296 -11.07 16.40 -9.99
C THR A 296 -11.11 15.88 -8.57
N SER A 297 -10.27 14.91 -8.20
CA SER A 297 -10.25 14.31 -6.86
C SER A 297 -9.08 14.85 -6.07
N GLU A 298 -9.28 15.14 -4.78
CA GLU A 298 -8.19 15.56 -3.89
C GLU A 298 -7.42 14.37 -3.29
N TRP A 299 -8.06 13.20 -3.26
CA TRP A 299 -7.54 11.95 -2.69
C TRP A 299 -6.79 11.09 -3.73
N GLY A 300 -6.14 10.03 -3.25
CA GLY A 300 -5.33 9.11 -4.04
C GLY A 300 -3.86 9.54 -4.19
N TRP A 301 -3.17 8.95 -5.17
CA TRP A 301 -1.75 9.14 -5.46
C TRP A 301 -1.53 9.62 -6.89
N SER A 302 -0.92 10.80 -7.02
CA SER A 302 -0.44 11.33 -8.28
C SER A 302 1.03 10.97 -8.48
N ARG A 303 1.32 10.07 -9.44
CA ARG A 303 2.68 9.70 -9.82
C ARG A 303 2.75 9.34 -11.30
N VAL A 304 3.81 9.81 -11.97
CA VAL A 304 4.08 9.46 -13.37
C VAL A 304 4.22 7.94 -13.52
N GLY A 305 3.48 7.38 -14.47
CA GLY A 305 3.43 5.95 -14.72
C GLY A 305 2.53 5.16 -13.76
N TRP A 306 1.92 5.79 -12.75
CA TRP A 306 0.93 5.14 -11.90
C TRP A 306 -0.47 5.29 -12.50
N SER A 307 -0.96 4.22 -13.12
CA SER A 307 -2.23 4.20 -13.85
C SER A 307 -3.27 3.30 -13.19
N TRP A 308 -4.54 3.47 -13.56
CA TRP A 308 -5.63 2.57 -13.18
C TRP A 308 -5.28 1.09 -13.39
N HIS A 309 -4.69 0.75 -14.54
CA HIS A 309 -4.36 -0.63 -14.85
C HIS A 309 -3.32 -1.22 -13.89
N MET A 310 -2.29 -0.44 -13.54
CA MET A 310 -1.26 -0.87 -12.59
C MET A 310 -1.79 -1.00 -11.17
N TRP A 311 -2.57 -0.02 -10.73
CA TRP A 311 -3.24 -0.08 -9.44
C TRP A 311 -4.19 -1.28 -9.36
N TRP A 312 -5.02 -1.48 -10.38
CA TRP A 312 -5.95 -2.61 -10.40
C TRP A 312 -5.22 -3.95 -10.41
N THR A 313 -4.11 -4.09 -11.15
CA THR A 313 -3.31 -5.32 -11.14
C THR A 313 -2.76 -5.62 -9.75
N LEU A 314 -2.31 -4.59 -9.03
CA LEU A 314 -1.87 -4.72 -7.64
C LEU A 314 -3.05 -5.13 -6.73
N ALA A 315 -4.18 -4.42 -6.84
CA ALA A 315 -5.37 -4.67 -6.04
C ALA A 315 -5.92 -6.08 -6.27
N GLU A 316 -6.04 -6.53 -7.52
CA GLU A 316 -6.55 -7.84 -7.89
C GLU A 316 -5.70 -8.97 -7.30
N LYS A 317 -4.36 -8.88 -7.38
CA LYS A 317 -3.47 -9.87 -6.78
C LYS A 317 -3.61 -9.96 -5.26
N ILE A 318 -3.76 -8.81 -4.60
CA ILE A 318 -3.97 -8.75 -3.15
C ILE A 318 -5.33 -9.37 -2.80
N LEU A 319 -6.40 -8.93 -3.47
CA LEU A 319 -7.77 -9.39 -3.21
C LEU A 319 -7.95 -10.89 -3.52
N ASP A 320 -7.29 -11.41 -4.55
CA ASP A 320 -7.35 -12.84 -4.92
C ASP A 320 -6.69 -13.78 -3.88
N THR A 321 -5.97 -13.23 -2.89
CA THR A 321 -5.35 -14.02 -1.80
C THR A 321 -6.21 -14.09 -0.54
N LEU A 322 -7.26 -13.28 -0.49
CA LEU A 322 -8.25 -13.28 0.57
C LEU A 322 -9.33 -14.33 0.30
N ASP A 323 -10.11 -14.67 1.33
CA ASP A 323 -11.37 -15.35 1.07
C ASP A 323 -12.33 -14.42 0.31
N ASN A 324 -13.20 -15.02 -0.50
CA ASN A 324 -14.17 -14.31 -1.33
C ASN A 324 -14.99 -13.26 -0.53
N THR A 325 -15.42 -13.61 0.69
CA THR A 325 -16.19 -12.69 1.52
C THR A 325 -15.34 -11.51 2.01
N ALA A 326 -14.12 -11.75 2.52
CA ALA A 326 -13.22 -10.67 2.91
C ALA A 326 -12.82 -9.78 1.72
N ALA A 327 -12.53 -10.35 0.55
CA ALA A 327 -12.24 -9.58 -0.66
C ALA A 327 -13.41 -8.66 -1.07
N PHE A 328 -14.64 -9.17 -0.95
CA PHE A 328 -15.84 -8.38 -1.20
C PHE A 328 -15.97 -7.22 -0.21
N GLU A 329 -15.78 -7.46 1.09
CA GLU A 329 -15.86 -6.44 2.12
C GLU A 329 -14.78 -5.37 1.96
N VAL A 330 -13.53 -5.75 1.68
CA VAL A 330 -12.42 -4.82 1.43
C VAL A 330 -12.73 -3.91 0.25
N LEU A 331 -13.13 -4.50 -0.88
CA LEU A 331 -13.41 -3.73 -2.08
C LEU A 331 -14.64 -2.81 -1.87
N SER A 332 -15.68 -3.31 -1.21
CA SER A 332 -16.88 -2.53 -0.90
C SER A 332 -16.60 -1.37 0.06
N SER A 333 -15.82 -1.63 1.12
CA SER A 333 -15.41 -0.62 2.10
C SER A 333 -14.61 0.49 1.44
N MET A 334 -13.63 0.13 0.60
CA MET A 334 -12.82 1.09 -0.15
C MET A 334 -13.68 1.97 -1.06
N LEU A 335 -14.64 1.38 -1.79
CA LEU A 335 -15.52 2.13 -2.71
C LEU A 335 -16.46 3.10 -1.96
N ARG A 336 -17.03 2.67 -0.82
CA ARG A 336 -17.83 3.57 0.05
C ARG A 336 -16.99 4.75 0.52
N GLU A 337 -15.75 4.49 0.90
CA GLU A 337 -14.84 5.55 1.35
C GLU A 337 -14.49 6.53 0.21
N MET A 338 -14.35 6.05 -1.04
CA MET A 338 -14.18 6.92 -2.21
C MET A 338 -15.38 7.83 -2.45
N GLU A 339 -16.60 7.32 -2.31
CA GLU A 339 -17.83 8.13 -2.43
C GLU A 339 -17.91 9.17 -1.31
N ASN A 340 -17.63 8.75 -0.06
CA ASN A 340 -17.61 9.63 1.10
C ASN A 340 -16.59 10.77 0.94
N LEU A 341 -15.37 10.47 0.49
CA LEU A 341 -14.33 11.47 0.26
C LEU A 341 -14.63 12.39 -0.93
N SER A 342 -15.36 11.91 -1.93
CA SER A 342 -15.70 12.70 -3.12
C SER A 342 -16.99 13.50 -2.95
N GLY A 343 -17.85 13.14 -1.99
CA GLY A 343 -19.20 13.69 -1.86
C GLY A 343 -20.11 13.39 -3.07
N ALA A 344 -19.73 12.43 -3.91
CA ALA A 344 -20.41 12.10 -5.15
C ALA A 344 -20.32 10.60 -5.45
N PHE A 345 -21.39 10.05 -6.05
CA PHE A 345 -21.44 8.67 -6.50
C PHE A 345 -20.37 8.36 -7.54
N LEU A 346 -19.87 7.12 -7.55
CA LEU A 346 -18.75 6.73 -8.43
C LEU A 346 -19.00 7.07 -9.92
N PRO A 347 -20.16 6.77 -10.54
CA PRO A 347 -20.40 7.07 -11.95
C PRO A 347 -20.35 8.57 -12.31
N HIS A 348 -20.51 9.45 -11.32
CA HIS A 348 -20.45 10.90 -11.53
C HIS A 348 -19.02 11.46 -11.41
N GLN A 349 -18.04 10.67 -10.98
CA GLN A 349 -16.66 11.12 -10.88
C GLN A 349 -15.92 10.83 -12.18
N GLN A 350 -15.12 11.79 -12.66
CA GLN A 350 -14.44 11.71 -13.96
C GLN A 350 -13.51 10.51 -14.11
N ILE A 351 -13.00 9.96 -13.00
CA ILE A 351 -12.10 8.81 -13.01
C ILE A 351 -12.80 7.50 -13.34
N TRP A 352 -14.12 7.43 -13.20
CA TRP A 352 -14.91 6.22 -13.42
C TRP A 352 -15.53 6.26 -14.82
N ASP A 353 -14.95 5.49 -15.73
CA ASP A 353 -15.59 5.18 -17.00
C ASP A 353 -16.39 3.86 -16.90
N GLY A 354 -17.27 3.62 -17.87
CA GLY A 354 -18.10 2.41 -17.89
C GLY A 354 -17.31 1.10 -17.88
N THR A 355 -16.07 1.10 -18.41
CA THR A 355 -15.21 -0.10 -18.40
C THR A 355 -14.66 -0.39 -17.01
N ARG A 356 -14.22 0.65 -16.28
CA ARG A 356 -13.74 0.54 -14.90
C ARG A 356 -14.86 0.11 -13.97
N LEU A 357 -16.04 0.74 -14.09
CA LEU A 357 -17.22 0.38 -13.31
C LEU A 357 -17.63 -1.07 -13.57
N LEU A 358 -17.68 -1.50 -14.84
CA LEU A 358 -17.98 -2.90 -15.18
C LEU A 358 -16.96 -3.86 -14.57
N LYS A 359 -15.67 -3.49 -14.57
CA LYS A 359 -14.61 -4.32 -13.98
C LYS A 359 -14.78 -4.47 -12.46
N ILE A 360 -15.04 -3.36 -11.75
CA ILE A 360 -15.35 -3.37 -10.32
C ILE A 360 -16.58 -4.22 -10.04
N ARG A 361 -17.67 -4.02 -10.79
CA ARG A 361 -18.92 -4.76 -10.65
C ARG A 361 -18.70 -6.26 -10.81
N THR A 362 -17.96 -6.66 -11.84
CA THR A 362 -17.60 -8.06 -12.10
C THR A 362 -16.80 -8.65 -10.94
N ALA A 363 -15.83 -7.90 -10.40
CA ALA A 363 -15.04 -8.34 -9.24
C ALA A 363 -15.90 -8.49 -7.98
N LEU A 364 -16.79 -7.53 -7.69
CA LEU A 364 -17.71 -7.60 -6.56
C LEU A 364 -18.68 -8.79 -6.68
N CYS A 365 -19.23 -9.05 -7.87
CA CYS A 365 -20.04 -10.26 -8.09
C CYS A 365 -19.24 -11.54 -7.88
N LYS A 366 -18.00 -11.61 -8.39
CA LYS A 366 -17.08 -12.74 -8.21
C LYS A 366 -16.82 -13.02 -6.72
N TYR A 367 -16.43 -12.00 -5.97
CA TYR A 367 -16.08 -12.12 -4.56
C TYR A 367 -17.31 -12.30 -3.66
N GLY A 368 -18.41 -11.61 -3.94
CA GLY A 368 -19.65 -11.77 -3.17
C GLY A 368 -20.40 -13.07 -3.47
N GLY A 369 -20.08 -13.77 -4.56
CA GLY A 369 -20.91 -14.87 -5.07
C GLY A 369 -22.32 -14.40 -5.45
N LEU A 370 -22.45 -13.14 -5.88
CA LEU A 370 -23.71 -12.47 -6.17
C LEU A 370 -23.95 -12.42 -7.69
N GLN A 371 -25.22 -12.43 -8.06
CA GLN A 371 -25.64 -12.06 -9.41
C GLN A 371 -25.67 -10.54 -9.54
N GLU A 372 -25.56 -10.03 -10.78
CA GLU A 372 -25.45 -8.59 -11.04
C GLU A 372 -26.69 -7.79 -10.58
N ASP A 373 -27.87 -8.39 -10.67
CA ASP A 373 -29.14 -7.83 -10.19
C ASP A 373 -29.22 -7.74 -8.66
N ALA A 374 -28.66 -8.73 -7.96
CA ALA A 374 -28.58 -8.73 -6.50
C ALA A 374 -27.55 -7.72 -5.96
N LEU A 375 -26.55 -7.36 -6.77
CA LEU A 375 -25.46 -6.50 -6.34
C LEU A 375 -25.96 -5.11 -5.89
N ALA A 376 -26.87 -4.51 -6.65
CA ALA A 376 -27.45 -3.19 -6.33
C ALA A 376 -28.19 -3.15 -4.99
N SER A 377 -28.72 -4.30 -4.53
CA SER A 377 -29.38 -4.40 -3.22
C SER A 377 -28.40 -4.68 -2.09
N SER A 378 -27.21 -5.19 -2.41
CA SER A 378 -26.17 -5.57 -1.43
C SER A 378 -25.19 -4.46 -1.10
N LEU A 379 -25.09 -3.46 -1.98
CA LEU A 379 -24.17 -2.34 -1.84
C LEU A 379 -24.94 -1.06 -1.61
N ASP A 380 -24.57 -0.34 -0.56
CA ASP A 380 -24.96 1.06 -0.34
C ASP A 380 -24.12 2.03 -1.20
N VAL A 381 -23.59 1.54 -2.32
CA VAL A 381 -22.71 2.27 -3.26
C VAL A 381 -23.44 2.32 -4.60
N CYS A 382 -23.59 3.52 -5.15
CA CYS A 382 -24.24 3.68 -6.44
C CYS A 382 -23.26 3.31 -7.55
N LEU A 383 -23.36 2.08 -8.06
CA LEU A 383 -22.61 1.59 -9.22
C LEU A 383 -23.37 1.70 -10.54
N SER A 384 -24.58 2.27 -10.52
CA SER A 384 -25.54 2.33 -11.63
C SER A 384 -25.51 3.63 -12.40
#